data_AF-A0A7W1ECY9-F1
#
_entry.id   AF-A0A7W1ECY9-F1
#
_cell.length_a   1.000
_cell.length_b   1.000
_cell.length_c   1.000
_cell.angle_alpha   90.00
_cell.angle_beta   90.00
_cell.angle_gamma   90.00
#
_symmetry.space_group_name_H-M   'P 1'
#
loop_
_entity.id
_entity.type
_entity.pdbx_description
1 polymer ?
#
loop_
_entity_poly.entity_id
_entity_poly.type
_entity_poly.pdbx_seq_one_letter_code
_entity_poly.pdbx_strand_id
1 'polypeptide(L)'
;MTWTFTRAPFLIAGPCVVEPGDVLPRVADALADLARTLALPVCFKASFDKANRAGGAAARGPGLEEGLRALERVRSSSGLPVLTDIHEAHQAAPAAEVADVLQI
;
A
#
# COMPACT_ATOMS: atom_id res chain seq x y z
N MET A 1 -10.33 -13.21 -4.18
CA MET A 1 -11.63 -12.52 -4.29
C MET A 1 -11.36 -11.14 -4.85
N THR A 2 -12.04 -10.74 -5.91
CA THR A 2 -11.81 -9.44 -6.56
C THR A 2 -12.34 -8.32 -5.66
N TRP A 3 -11.48 -7.39 -5.25
CA TRP A 3 -11.90 -6.15 -4.58
C TRP A 3 -12.77 -5.33 -5.52
N THR A 4 -13.95 -4.93 -5.05
CA THR A 4 -14.88 -4.11 -5.84
C THR A 4 -15.34 -2.92 -5.01
N PHE A 5 -15.20 -1.72 -5.56
CA PHE A 5 -15.80 -0.52 -4.98
C PHE A 5 -17.33 -0.65 -5.02
N THR A 6 -17.95 -0.70 -3.85
CA THR A 6 -19.41 -0.70 -3.71
C THR A 6 -19.91 0.69 -3.32
N ARG A 7 -21.24 0.87 -3.21
CA ARG A 7 -21.84 2.11 -2.71
C ARG A 7 -21.67 2.32 -1.19
N ALA A 8 -21.10 1.35 -0.48
CA ALA A 8 -20.81 1.46 0.95
C ALA A 8 -19.45 2.14 1.20
N PRO A 9 -19.25 2.78 2.36
CA PRO A 9 -17.94 3.26 2.76
C PRO A 9 -16.88 2.15 2.76
N PHE A 10 -15.64 2.52 2.51
CA PHE A 10 -14.46 1.66 2.61
C PHE A 10 -13.31 2.46 3.24
N LEU A 11 -12.30 1.75 3.74
CA LEU A 11 -11.12 2.34 4.36
C LEU A 11 -9.89 2.12 3.49
N ILE A 12 -9.15 3.19 3.22
CA ILE A 12 -7.76 3.11 2.75
C ILE A 12 -6.87 3.51 3.92
N ALA A 13 -6.01 2.62 4.37
CA ALA A 13 -5.16 2.87 5.53
C ALA A 13 -3.82 2.12 5.43
N GLY A 14 -2.81 2.68 6.08
CA GLY A 14 -1.49 2.07 6.20
C GLY A 14 -0.42 3.11 6.49
N PRO A 15 0.85 2.69 6.56
CA PRO A 15 1.98 3.57 6.77
C PRO A 15 2.10 4.62 5.65
N CYS A 16 2.74 5.74 5.97
CA CYS A 16 2.93 6.79 4.96
C CYS A 16 3.82 6.30 3.81
N VAL A 17 4.92 5.62 4.15
CA VAL A 17 5.96 5.11 3.25
C VAL A 17 6.21 3.63 3.58
N VAL A 18 6.74 2.86 2.63
CA VAL A 18 7.22 1.51 2.90
C VAL A 18 8.42 1.60 3.87
N GLU A 19 8.27 0.96 5.02
CA GLU A 19 9.27 0.91 6.10
C GLU A 19 9.95 -0.46 6.16
N PRO A 20 11.22 -0.51 6.59
CA PRO A 20 11.91 -1.78 6.79
C PRO A 20 11.35 -2.55 7.99
N GLY A 21 11.70 -3.84 8.09
CA GLY A 21 11.35 -4.68 9.23
C GLY A 21 9.90 -5.17 9.19
N ASP A 22 9.24 -5.16 10.35
CA ASP A 22 7.94 -5.79 10.59
C ASP A 22 6.76 -4.81 10.61
N VAL A 23 7.00 -3.52 10.35
CA VAL A 23 5.96 -2.48 10.41
C VAL A 23 4.83 -2.77 9.42
N LEU A 24 5.18 -3.04 8.16
CA LEU A 24 4.22 -3.35 7.11
C LEU A 24 3.32 -4.54 7.44
N PRO A 25 3.85 -5.75 7.72
CA PRO A 25 3.01 -6.90 8.03
C PRO A 25 2.17 -6.69 9.29
N ARG A 26 2.71 -6.07 10.35
CA ARG A 26 1.93 -5.81 11.57
C ARG A 26 0.75 -4.88 11.35
N VAL A 27 0.93 -3.82 10.55
CA VAL A 27 -0.16 -2.91 10.20
C VAL A 27 -1.17 -3.61 9.28
N ALA A 28 -0.69 -4.41 8.33
CA ALA A 28 -1.57 -5.16 7.43
C ALA A 28 -2.44 -6.17 8.18
N ASP A 29 -1.87 -6.91 9.14
CA ASP A 29 -2.59 -7.87 9.97
C ASP A 29 -3.67 -7.17 10.82
N ALA A 30 -3.31 -6.05 11.46
CA ALA A 30 -4.27 -5.25 12.24
C ALA A 30 -5.42 -4.72 11.36
N LEU A 31 -5.12 -4.29 10.14
CA LEU A 31 -6.12 -3.81 9.18
C LEU A 31 -7.01 -4.95 8.65
N ALA A 32 -6.44 -6.15 8.43
CA ALA A 32 -7.19 -7.33 8.04
C ALA A 32 -8.16 -7.77 9.14
N ASP A 33 -7.72 -7.75 10.39
CA ASP A 33 -8.58 -8.00 11.56
C ASP A 33 -9.69 -6.97 11.68
N LEU A 34 -9.38 -5.69 11.44
CA LEU A 34 -10.36 -4.61 11.44
C LEU A 34 -11.42 -4.81 10.35
N ALA A 35 -10.98 -5.18 9.13
CA ALA A 35 -11.86 -5.45 8.00
C ALA A 35 -12.90 -6.53 8.34
N ARG A 36 -12.44 -7.63 8.97
CA ARG A 36 -13.32 -8.73 9.42
C ARG A 36 -14.25 -8.31 10.55
N THR A 37 -13.73 -7.60 11.54
CA THR A 37 -14.47 -7.25 12.76
C THR A 37 -15.58 -6.23 12.48
N LEU A 38 -15.31 -5.26 11.61
CA LEU A 38 -16.27 -4.20 11.27
C LEU A 38 -17.11 -4.52 10.04
N ALA A 39 -16.87 -5.65 9.37
CA ALA A 39 -17.43 -5.97 8.06
C ALA A 39 -17.27 -4.81 7.05
N LEU A 40 -16.12 -4.14 7.10
CA LEU A 40 -15.78 -2.96 6.30
C LEU A 40 -14.72 -3.34 5.26
N PRO A 41 -14.88 -2.98 3.98
CA PRO A 41 -13.82 -3.15 3.01
C PRO A 41 -12.59 -2.29 3.38
N VAL A 42 -11.41 -2.91 3.45
CA VAL A 42 -10.14 -2.22 3.71
C VAL A 42 -9.15 -2.45 2.57
N CYS A 43 -8.46 -1.39 2.15
CA CYS A 43 -7.33 -1.42 1.23
C CYS A 43 -6.08 -0.91 1.95
N PHE A 44 -5.01 -1.70 1.89
CA PHE A 44 -3.73 -1.34 2.48
C PHE A 44 -3.04 -0.31 1.59
N LYS A 45 -2.51 0.78 2.18
CA LYS A 45 -1.77 1.81 1.45
C LYS A 45 -0.39 2.05 2.03
N ALA A 46 0.62 2.09 1.17
CA ALA A 46 1.92 2.68 1.48
C ALA A 46 2.63 3.16 0.20
N SER A 47 3.45 4.20 0.33
CA SER A 47 4.25 4.76 -0.78
C SER A 47 5.61 4.09 -0.86
N PHE A 48 6.03 3.57 -2.02
CA PHE A 48 7.40 3.07 -2.20
C PHE A 48 8.43 4.20 -2.34
N ASP A 49 7.97 5.38 -2.77
CA ASP A 49 8.76 6.61 -2.92
C ASP A 49 7.93 7.82 -2.49
N LYS A 50 8.46 8.62 -1.57
CA LYS A 50 7.84 9.86 -1.09
C LYS A 50 8.56 11.05 -1.70
N ALA A 51 8.07 11.51 -2.86
CA ALA A 51 8.62 12.66 -3.57
C ALA A 51 8.48 13.99 -2.79
N ASN A 52 7.39 14.14 -2.02
CA ASN A 52 7.09 15.34 -1.24
C ASN A 52 7.73 15.26 0.16
N ARG A 53 8.92 15.84 0.31
CA ARG A 53 9.71 15.79 1.55
C ARG A 53 9.59 17.06 2.38
N ALA A 54 9.61 16.88 3.70
CA ALA A 54 9.76 17.98 4.66
C ALA A 54 11.20 18.55 4.70
N GLY A 55 12.16 17.91 4.02
CA GLY A 55 13.55 18.36 3.89
C GLY A 55 14.41 17.41 3.04
N GLY A 56 15.54 17.90 2.51
CA GLY A 56 16.38 17.16 1.54
C GLY A 56 17.01 15.86 2.08
N ALA A 57 17.21 15.76 3.40
CA ALA A 57 17.81 14.60 4.06
C ALA A 57 16.78 13.51 4.45
N ALA A 58 15.48 13.76 4.30
CA ALA A 58 14.46 12.78 4.66
C ALA A 58 14.49 11.57 3.72
N ALA A 59 14.41 10.36 4.32
CA ALA A 59 14.33 9.11 3.58
C ALA A 59 13.09 9.13 2.67
N ARG A 60 13.29 8.68 1.43
CA ARG A 60 12.24 8.61 0.41
C ARG A 60 11.45 7.30 0.45
N GLY A 61 11.96 6.30 1.15
CA GLY A 61 11.48 4.93 1.05
C GLY A 61 12.47 4.05 0.29
N PRO A 62 12.15 2.78 0.10
CA PRO A 62 13.04 1.79 -0.51
C PRO A 62 13.17 1.93 -2.03
N GLY A 63 12.34 2.79 -2.66
CA GLY A 63 12.29 2.92 -4.12
C GLY A 63 11.40 1.86 -4.77
N LEU A 64 11.27 1.94 -6.09
CA LEU A 64 10.29 1.17 -6.87
C LEU A 64 10.43 -0.34 -6.68
N GLU A 65 11.61 -0.91 -6.96
CA GLU A 65 11.75 -2.37 -6.97
C GLU A 65 11.55 -3.01 -5.59
N GLU A 66 12.28 -2.57 -4.57
CA GLU A 66 12.16 -3.14 -3.23
C GLU A 66 10.83 -2.77 -2.57
N GLY A 67 10.30 -1.57 -2.83
CA GLY A 67 9.00 -1.16 -2.34
C GLY A 67 7.87 -2.03 -2.90
N LEU A 68 7.87 -2.29 -4.21
CA LEU A 68 6.88 -3.18 -4.83
C LEU A 68 7.03 -4.63 -4.33
N ARG A 69 8.25 -5.14 -4.13
CA ARG A 69 8.47 -6.45 -3.51
C ARG A 69 7.89 -6.52 -2.09
N ALA A 70 8.02 -5.46 -1.31
CA ALA A 70 7.45 -5.38 0.04
C ALA A 70 5.91 -5.34 0.02
N LEU A 71 5.33 -4.58 -0.92
CA LEU A 71 3.88 -4.50 -1.11
C LEU A 71 3.27 -5.82 -1.60
N GLU A 72 3.95 -6.56 -2.48
CA GLU A 72 3.52 -7.89 -2.91
C GLU A 72 3.48 -8.87 -1.72
N ARG A 73 4.47 -8.79 -0.82
CA ARG A 73 4.47 -9.60 0.41
C ARG A 73 3.27 -9.26 1.31
N VAL A 74 2.97 -7.97 1.50
CA VAL A 74 1.80 -7.51 2.28
C VAL A 74 0.50 -8.03 1.66
N ARG A 75 0.35 -7.89 0.35
CA ARG A 75 -0.81 -8.38 -0.40
C ARG A 75 -1.01 -9.88 -0.18
N SER A 76 0.08 -10.65 -0.36
CA SER A 76 0.09 -12.10 -0.22
C SER A 76 -0.23 -12.57 1.21
N SER A 77 0.32 -11.90 2.24
CA SER A 77 0.17 -12.35 3.63
C SER A 77 -1.16 -11.94 4.26
N SER A 78 -1.63 -10.72 3.97
CA SER A 78 -2.85 -10.16 4.59
C SER A 78 -4.12 -10.49 3.80
N GLY A 79 -3.98 -10.78 2.50
CA GLY A 79 -5.11 -10.90 1.58
C GLY A 79 -5.85 -9.59 1.31
N LEU A 80 -5.35 -8.45 1.81
CA LEU A 80 -5.90 -7.13 1.52
C LEU A 80 -5.45 -6.66 0.13
N PRO A 81 -6.31 -5.92 -0.60
CA PRO A 81 -5.88 -5.20 -1.79
C PRO A 81 -4.92 -4.09 -1.41
N VAL A 82 -3.99 -3.78 -2.31
CA VAL A 82 -2.93 -2.78 -2.08
C VAL A 82 -3.10 -1.58 -2.99
N LEU A 83 -2.88 -0.39 -2.42
CA LEU A 83 -2.78 0.89 -3.12
C LEU A 83 -1.38 1.46 -2.94
N THR A 84 -0.82 1.99 -4.02
CA THR A 84 0.41 2.80 -3.97
C THR A 84 0.32 3.97 -4.94
N ASP A 85 1.03 5.05 -4.64
CA ASP A 85 1.17 6.23 -5.49
C ASP A 85 2.35 6.11 -6.44
N ILE A 86 2.21 6.70 -7.62
CA ILE A 86 3.28 6.86 -8.60
C ILE A 86 3.56 8.36 -8.81
N HIS A 87 4.81 8.71 -9.05
CA HIS A 87 5.24 10.08 -9.30
C HIS A 87 5.67 10.30 -10.76
N GLU A 88 5.91 9.22 -11.50
CA GLU A 88 6.39 9.25 -12.89
C GLU A 88 5.66 8.21 -13.74
N ALA A 89 5.39 8.53 -15.01
CA ALA A 89 4.61 7.67 -15.91
C ALA A 89 5.20 6.26 -16.10
N HIS A 90 6.53 6.13 -16.10
CA HIS A 90 7.21 4.85 -16.27
C HIS A 90 7.02 3.90 -15.07
N GLN A 91 6.58 4.41 -13.91
CA GLN A 91 6.31 3.61 -12.72
C GLN A 91 4.95 2.91 -12.80
N ALA A 92 4.03 3.39 -13.64
CA ALA A 92 2.66 2.88 -13.70
C ALA A 92 2.59 1.39 -14.05
N ALA A 93 3.30 0.97 -15.10
CA ALA A 93 3.30 -0.43 -15.54
C ALA A 93 3.81 -1.40 -14.46
N PRO A 94 5.02 -1.25 -13.89
CA PRO A 94 5.49 -2.15 -12.83
C PRO A 94 4.66 -2.05 -11.55
N ALA A 95 4.18 -0.86 -11.16
CA ALA A 95 3.34 -0.73 -9.98
C ALA A 95 1.99 -1.45 -10.15
N ALA A 96 1.40 -1.46 -11.35
CA ALA A 96 0.15 -2.15 -11.66
C ALA A 96 0.26 -3.68 -11.66
N GLU A 97 1.48 -4.24 -11.71
CA GLU A 97 1.68 -5.69 -11.56
C GLU A 97 1.42 -6.16 -10.12
N VAL A 98 1.56 -5.26 -9.15
CA VAL A 98 1.47 -5.54 -7.70
C VAL A 98 0.26 -4.89 -7.06
N ALA A 99 0.01 -3.61 -7.36
CA ALA A 99 -1.03 -2.81 -6.73
C ALA A 99 -2.37 -2.99 -7.43
N ASP A 100 -3.43 -3.15 -6.64
CA ASP A 100 -4.81 -3.23 -7.12
C ASP A 100 -5.37 -1.83 -7.44
N VAL A 101 -4.76 -0.77 -6.89
CA VAL A 101 -5.10 0.65 -7.15
C VAL A 101 -3.84 1.50 -7.27
N LEU A 102 -3.76 2.33 -8.32
CA LEU A 102 -2.74 3.37 -8.46
C LEU A 102 -3.30 4.74 -8.06
N GLN A 103 -2.54 5.47 -7.24
CA GLN A 103 -2.81 6.85 -6.85
C GLN A 103 -1.88 7.81 -7.60
N ILE A 104 -2.43 8.96 -8.00
CA ILE A 104 -1.71 10.06 -8.67
C ILE A 104 -1.61 11.24 -7.70
#